data_AF-A0A967BPE8-F1
#
_entry.id   AF-A0A967BPE8-F1
#
_cell.length_a   1.000
_cell.length_b   1.000
_cell.length_c   1.000
_cell.angle_alpha   90.00
_cell.angle_beta   90.00
_cell.angle_gamma   90.00
#
_symmetry.space_group_name_H-M   'P 1'
#
loop_
_entity.id
_entity.type
_entity.pdbx_description
1 polymer ?
#
loop_
_entity_poly.entity_id
_entity_poly.type
_entity_poly.pdbx_seq_one_letter_code
_entity_poly.pdbx_strand_id
1 'polypeptide(L)'
;MSLKCGIVGLPNVGKSTIFNALTSSSVPAENYPFCTIDPHIGIVPLPDPRLIELEKIYKPENVTPATVEFTDIAGLVKGASTGEGLGNKFLGQIKQVGAIIHVIRCFDDSNVVHVEGNVDPVRDAELIETELLLADLATLDRRLFKITKAAK
;
A
#
# COMPACT_ATOMS: atom_id res chain seq x y z
N MET A 1 1.67 4.94 17.19
CA MET A 1 0.95 4.56 15.95
C MET A 1 1.89 3.71 15.13
N SER A 2 1.46 2.54 14.67
CA SER A 2 2.20 1.76 13.68
C SER A 2 2.25 2.56 12.36
N LEU A 3 3.37 2.47 11.65
CA LEU A 3 3.45 3.00 10.29
C LEU A 3 2.52 2.18 9.40
N LYS A 4 1.65 2.87 8.63
CA LYS A 4 0.73 2.23 7.68
C LYS A 4 1.24 2.41 6.26
N CYS A 5 1.50 1.31 5.58
CA CYS A 5 2.04 1.26 4.22
C CYS A 5 1.01 0.63 3.28
N GLY A 6 0.67 1.32 2.20
CA GLY A 6 -0.18 0.79 1.14
C GLY A 6 0.65 0.23 0.00
N ILE A 7 0.48 -1.04 -0.33
CA ILE A 7 1.15 -1.66 -1.48
C ILE A 7 0.29 -1.42 -2.73
N VAL A 8 0.85 -0.73 -3.72
CA VAL A 8 0.20 -0.41 -4.99
C VAL A 8 1.02 -0.97 -6.15
N GLY A 9 0.38 -1.13 -7.29
CA GLY A 9 1.01 -1.60 -8.52
C GLY A 9 -0.04 -1.99 -9.55
N LEU A 10 0.38 -2.13 -10.81
CA LEU A 10 -0.49 -2.64 -11.86
C LEU A 10 -0.89 -4.10 -11.58
N PRO A 11 -1.95 -4.62 -12.24
CA PRO A 11 -2.25 -6.04 -12.23
C PRO A 11 -1.03 -6.89 -12.64
N ASN A 12 -0.87 -8.06 -12.02
CA ASN A 12 0.15 -9.07 -12.35
C ASN A 12 1.62 -8.64 -12.14
N VAL A 13 1.89 -7.59 -11.35
CA VAL A 13 3.27 -7.16 -11.02
C VAL A 13 3.90 -7.93 -9.84
N GLY A 14 3.17 -8.87 -9.23
CA GLY A 14 3.61 -9.60 -8.04
C GLY A 14 3.23 -8.97 -6.70
N LYS A 15 2.33 -7.98 -6.71
CA LYS A 15 1.83 -7.28 -5.50
C LYS A 15 1.35 -8.25 -4.41
N SER A 16 0.42 -9.15 -4.73
CA SER A 16 -0.12 -10.11 -3.76
C SER A 16 0.92 -11.14 -3.32
N THR A 17 1.90 -11.47 -4.18
CA THR A 17 3.02 -12.35 -3.82
C THR A 17 3.91 -11.70 -2.76
N ILE A 18 4.24 -10.42 -2.93
CA ILE A 18 5.01 -9.64 -1.94
C ILE A 18 4.22 -9.49 -0.64
N PHE A 19 2.93 -9.13 -0.73
CA PHE A 19 2.06 -9.03 0.43
C PHE A 19 2.03 -10.35 1.21
N ASN A 20 1.77 -11.46 0.53
CA ASN A 20 1.74 -12.78 1.15
C ASN A 20 3.12 -13.17 1.72
N ALA A 21 4.23 -12.81 1.08
CA ALA A 21 5.56 -13.08 1.62
C ALA A 21 5.81 -12.30 2.93
N LEU A 22 5.39 -11.04 2.97
CA LEU A 22 5.47 -10.20 4.17
C LEU A 22 4.56 -10.74 5.29
N THR A 23 3.32 -11.15 4.97
CA THR A 23 2.33 -11.56 5.97
C THR A 23 2.39 -13.04 6.37
N SER A 24 2.84 -13.93 5.49
CA SER A 24 3.03 -15.35 5.83
C SER A 24 4.25 -15.57 6.73
N SER A 25 5.18 -14.61 6.75
CA SER A 25 6.27 -14.59 7.74
C SER A 25 5.80 -14.25 9.16
N SER A 26 4.55 -13.79 9.32
CA SER A 26 3.92 -13.49 10.61
C SER A 26 2.83 -14.54 10.96
N VAL A 27 3.16 -15.41 11.91
CA VAL A 27 2.25 -16.41 12.54
C VAL A 27 1.32 -15.70 13.58
N PRO A 28 0.30 -16.38 14.11
CA PRO A 28 -1.13 -16.18 13.91
C PRO A 28 -1.71 -14.95 14.64
N ALA A 29 -2.90 -14.55 14.22
CA ALA A 29 -3.71 -13.46 14.77
C ALA A 29 -4.25 -13.72 16.20
N GLU A 30 -3.38 -13.97 17.20
CA GLU A 30 -3.80 -14.32 18.56
C GLU A 30 -3.61 -13.23 19.63
N ASN A 31 -2.98 -12.08 19.34
CA ASN A 31 -2.70 -11.07 20.38
C ASN A 31 -3.43 -9.72 20.25
N TYR A 32 -4.41 -9.57 19.33
CA TYR A 32 -5.21 -8.35 19.24
C TYR A 32 -6.71 -8.64 19.38
N PRO A 33 -7.27 -8.64 20.62
CA PRO A 33 -8.64 -9.08 20.91
C PRO A 33 -9.77 -8.23 20.29
N PHE A 34 -9.46 -7.24 19.45
CA PHE A 34 -10.43 -6.25 18.95
C PHE A 34 -10.21 -5.85 17.48
N CYS A 35 -9.26 -6.44 16.76
CA CYS A 35 -9.03 -6.07 15.36
C CYS A 35 -9.78 -7.00 14.43
N THR A 36 -10.83 -6.50 13.76
CA THR A 36 -11.34 -7.10 12.53
C THR A 36 -10.23 -6.93 11.49
N ILE A 37 -9.42 -7.96 11.27
CA ILE A 37 -8.37 -7.93 10.25
C ILE A 37 -9.08 -8.04 8.90
N ASP A 38 -9.21 -6.91 8.21
CA ASP A 38 -9.58 -6.89 6.80
C ASP A 38 -8.59 -7.81 6.05
N PRO A 39 -9.03 -8.73 5.18
CA PRO A 39 -8.16 -9.68 4.48
C PRO A 39 -7.01 -9.03 3.71
N HIS A 40 -7.09 -7.71 3.46
CA HIS A 40 -6.05 -6.93 2.81
C HIS A 40 -5.07 -6.24 3.77
N ILE A 41 -5.14 -6.47 5.09
CA ILE A 41 -4.25 -5.84 6.07
C ILE A 41 -3.38 -6.90 6.75
N GLY A 42 -2.08 -6.65 6.82
CA GLY A 42 -1.11 -7.48 7.52
C GLY A 42 -0.23 -6.66 8.46
N ILE A 43 -0.01 -7.16 9.68
CA ILE A 43 0.87 -6.51 10.66
C ILE A 43 2.15 -7.33 10.77
N VAL A 44 3.29 -6.71 10.48
CA VAL A 44 4.59 -7.39 10.43
C VAL A 44 5.52 -6.78 11.48
N PRO A 45 6.16 -7.59 12.35
CA PRO A 45 7.18 -7.10 13.27
C PRO A 45 8.44 -6.68 12.50
N LEU A 46 9.03 -5.56 12.90
CA LEU A 46 10.25 -5.06 12.29
C LEU A 46 11.46 -5.86 12.79
N PRO A 47 12.26 -6.47 11.91
CA PRO A 47 13.50 -7.12 12.32
C PRO A 47 14.50 -6.07 12.80
N ASP A 48 14.84 -6.10 14.09
CA ASP A 48 15.81 -5.20 14.70
C ASP A 48 16.87 -5.98 15.50
N PRO A 49 18.10 -6.11 14.98
CA PRO A 49 19.20 -6.78 15.67
C PRO A 49 19.50 -6.19 17.05
N ARG A 50 19.22 -4.90 17.28
CA ARG A 50 19.47 -4.25 18.57
C ARG A 50 18.55 -4.80 19.65
N LEU A 51 17.31 -5.13 19.29
CA LEU A 51 16.35 -5.74 20.21
C LEU A 51 16.82 -7.12 20.66
N ILE A 52 17.41 -7.90 19.73
CA ILE A 52 17.99 -9.22 19.99
C ILE A 52 19.17 -9.10 20.97
N GLU A 53 20.03 -8.09 20.80
CA GLU A 53 21.15 -7.86 21.73
C GLU A 53 20.66 -7.45 23.13
N LEU A 54 19.62 -6.60 23.22
CA LEU A 54 19.03 -6.22 24.50
C LEU A 54 18.35 -7.40 25.21
N GLU A 55 17.66 -8.26 24.47
CA GLU A 55 17.04 -9.48 24.99
C GLU A 55 18.08 -10.39 25.66
N LYS A 56 19.26 -10.57 25.05
CA LYS A 56 20.35 -11.37 25.62
C LYS A 56 20.88 -10.81 26.95
N ILE A 57 20.93 -9.48 27.08
CA ILE A 57 21.45 -8.78 28.27
C ILE A 57 20.44 -8.82 29.41
N TYR A 58 19.20 -8.42 29.13
CA TYR A 58 18.18 -8.19 30.15
C TYR A 58 17.28 -9.40 30.42
N LYS A 59 17.20 -10.36 29.48
CA LYS A 59 16.39 -11.59 29.57
C LYS A 59 14.97 -11.35 30.08
N PRO A 60 14.20 -10.44 29.45
CA PRO A 60 12.83 -10.16 29.86
C PRO A 60 11.92 -11.38 29.60
N GLU A 61 10.81 -11.47 30.33
CA GLU A 61 9.79 -12.51 30.06
C GLU A 61 9.12 -12.33 28.69
N ASN A 62 9.04 -11.10 28.18
CA ASN A 62 8.43 -10.76 26.91
C ASN A 62 9.27 -9.73 26.14
N VAL A 63 9.36 -9.90 24.82
CA VAL A 63 9.99 -8.96 23.90
C VAL A 63 8.94 -8.45 22.92
N THR A 64 8.78 -7.13 22.83
CA THR A 64 7.79 -6.50 21.95
C THR A 64 8.49 -5.72 20.85
N PRO A 65 8.52 -6.24 19.60
CA PRO A 65 9.10 -5.51 18.47
C PRO A 65 8.20 -4.35 18.05
N ALA A 66 8.81 -3.36 17.38
CA ALA A 66 8.04 -2.38 16.62
C ALA A 66 7.33 -3.07 15.45
N THR A 67 6.17 -2.56 15.04
CA THR A 67 5.36 -3.16 13.97
C THR A 67 5.07 -2.18 12.84
N VAL A 68 4.91 -2.72 11.64
CA VAL A 68 4.46 -2.01 10.44
C VAL A 68 3.19 -2.68 9.94
N GLU A 69 2.19 -1.88 9.59
CA GLU A 69 0.93 -2.33 9.00
C GLU A 69 1.02 -2.16 7.48
N PHE A 70 0.84 -3.25 6.76
CA PHE A 70 0.78 -3.28 5.30
C PHE A 70 -0.67 -3.47 4.86
N THR A 71 -1.11 -2.68 3.89
CA THR A 71 -2.41 -2.81 3.24
C THR A 71 -2.20 -3.17 1.77
N ASP A 72 -2.75 -4.29 1.33
CA ASP A 72 -2.82 -4.64 -0.08
C ASP A 72 -3.91 -3.80 -0.76
N ILE A 73 -3.50 -2.74 -1.45
CA ILE A 73 -4.46 -1.86 -2.13
C ILE A 73 -4.90 -2.55 -3.42
N ALA A 74 -6.18 -2.49 -3.73
CA ALA A 74 -6.73 -3.09 -4.95
C ALA A 74 -5.96 -2.62 -6.20
N GLY A 75 -5.76 -3.48 -7.19
CA GLY A 75 -5.01 -3.12 -8.39
C GLY A 75 -5.67 -1.96 -9.14
N LEU A 76 -4.90 -0.94 -9.49
CA LEU A 76 -5.37 0.17 -10.31
C LEU A 76 -5.55 -0.33 -11.76
N VAL A 77 -6.74 -0.12 -12.32
CA VAL A 77 -6.99 -0.22 -13.75
C VAL A 77 -7.07 1.21 -14.28
N LYS A 78 -6.48 1.45 -15.45
CA LYS A 78 -6.52 2.73 -16.18
C LYS A 78 -7.94 3.33 -16.17
N GLY A 79 -8.07 4.62 -15.86
CA GLY A 79 -9.40 5.26 -15.71
C GLY A 79 -9.91 5.29 -14.26
N ALA A 80 -9.02 5.17 -13.28
CA ALA A 80 -9.38 5.30 -11.88
C ALA A 80 -9.90 6.71 -11.54
N SER A 81 -9.31 7.74 -12.15
CA SER A 81 -9.73 9.14 -12.01
C SER A 81 -11.08 9.48 -12.68
N THR A 82 -11.52 8.69 -13.68
CA THR A 82 -12.76 8.95 -14.44
C THR A 82 -14.03 8.43 -13.76
N GLY A 83 -13.93 7.76 -12.61
CA GLY A 83 -15.07 7.58 -11.70
C GLY A 83 -15.90 6.31 -11.85
N GLU A 84 -15.40 5.25 -12.50
CA GLU A 84 -16.08 3.93 -12.61
C GLU A 84 -16.15 3.13 -11.28
N GLY A 85 -16.13 3.81 -10.13
CA GLY A 85 -16.31 3.21 -8.80
C GLY A 85 -15.09 2.47 -8.24
N LEU A 86 -14.31 1.78 -9.07
CA LEU A 86 -13.09 1.07 -8.66
C LEU A 86 -11.95 2.05 -8.28
N GLY A 87 -11.75 3.09 -9.08
CA GLY A 87 -10.71 4.09 -8.81
C GLY A 87 -10.93 4.94 -7.57
N ASN A 88 -12.18 5.24 -7.23
CA ASN A 88 -12.50 5.97 -5.99
C ASN A 88 -12.24 5.12 -4.74
N LYS A 89 -12.45 3.80 -4.81
CA LYS A 89 -12.09 2.89 -3.71
C LYS A 89 -10.57 2.82 -3.54
N PHE A 90 -9.82 2.70 -4.64
CA PHE A 90 -8.36 2.75 -4.66
C PHE A 90 -7.80 4.03 -4.02
N LEU A 91 -8.23 5.20 -4.51
CA LEU A 91 -7.80 6.49 -3.97
C LEU A 91 -8.25 6.69 -2.51
N GLY A 92 -9.39 6.12 -2.14
CA GLY A 92 -9.87 6.10 -0.76
C GLY A 92 -8.95 5.31 0.18
N GLN A 93 -8.49 4.12 -0.25
CA GLN A 93 -7.53 3.30 0.51
C GLN A 93 -6.16 3.99 0.62
N ILE A 94 -5.67 4.62 -0.45
CA ILE A 94 -4.39 5.37 -0.41
C ILE A 94 -4.43 6.49 0.62
N LYS A 95 -5.56 7.19 0.75
CA LYS A 95 -5.70 8.29 1.74
C LYS A 95 -5.68 7.80 3.19
N GLN A 96 -5.77 6.50 3.43
CA GLN A 96 -5.74 5.90 4.77
C GLN A 96 -4.34 5.43 5.18
N VAL A 97 -3.36 5.42 4.27
CA VAL A 97 -1.98 5.00 4.54
C VAL A 97 -1.04 6.19 4.69
N GLY A 98 0.04 6.02 5.44
CA GLY A 98 1.07 7.04 5.64
C GLY A 98 2.21 6.96 4.62
N ALA A 99 2.38 5.82 3.95
CA ALA A 99 3.37 5.61 2.91
C ALA A 99 2.84 4.69 1.81
N ILE A 100 3.35 4.86 0.60
CA ILE A 100 3.03 4.00 -0.55
C ILE A 100 4.26 3.15 -0.88
N ILE A 101 4.04 1.86 -1.10
CA ILE A 101 5.03 0.92 -1.63
C ILE A 101 4.58 0.58 -3.05
N HIS A 102 5.29 1.13 -4.04
CA HIS A 102 4.98 0.93 -5.44
C HIS A 102 5.74 -0.28 -6.00
N VAL A 103 5.01 -1.35 -6.31
CA VAL A 103 5.55 -2.55 -6.94
C VAL A 103 5.54 -2.39 -8.45
N ILE A 104 6.73 -2.40 -9.04
CA ILE A 104 6.95 -2.26 -10.49
C ILE A 104 7.46 -3.59 -11.04
N ARG A 105 6.87 -4.07 -12.13
CA ARG A 105 7.30 -5.31 -12.79
C ARG A 105 8.55 -5.03 -13.62
N CYS A 106 9.66 -5.67 -13.26
CA CYS A 106 10.94 -5.61 -13.99
C CYS A 106 11.36 -6.99 -14.54
N PHE A 107 10.39 -7.84 -14.89
CA PHE A 107 10.63 -9.16 -15.44
C PHE A 107 9.68 -9.47 -16.59
N ASP A 108 10.19 -10.16 -17.61
CA ASP A 108 9.40 -10.70 -18.70
C ASP A 108 9.04 -12.16 -18.43
N ASP A 109 7.76 -12.52 -18.63
CA ASP A 109 7.27 -13.89 -18.51
C ASP A 109 6.14 -14.07 -19.53
N SER A 110 6.31 -15.03 -20.45
CA SER A 110 5.34 -15.34 -21.50
C SER A 110 4.00 -15.89 -20.96
N ASN A 111 3.98 -16.36 -19.72
CA ASN A 111 2.78 -16.86 -19.06
C ASN A 111 2.01 -15.77 -18.30
N VAL A 112 2.57 -14.56 -18.19
CA VAL A 112 2.00 -13.47 -17.40
C VAL A 112 1.64 -12.28 -18.29
N VAL A 113 0.35 -12.16 -18.60
CA VAL A 113 -0.19 -11.07 -19.44
C VAL A 113 0.01 -9.72 -18.78
N HIS A 114 0.60 -8.78 -19.52
CA HIS A 114 0.71 -7.37 -19.14
C HIS A 114 -0.50 -6.58 -19.62
N VAL A 115 -1.01 -5.65 -18.80
CA VAL A 115 -2.24 -4.89 -19.10
C VAL A 115 -2.10 -4.04 -20.36
N GLU A 116 -0.91 -3.47 -20.59
CA GLU A 116 -0.58 -2.66 -21.76
C GLU A 116 0.10 -3.49 -22.87
N GLY A 117 -0.01 -4.82 -22.82
CA GLY A 117 0.51 -5.75 -23.84
C GLY A 117 2.02 -6.04 -23.78
N ASN A 118 2.84 -5.06 -23.36
CA ASN A 118 4.28 -5.23 -23.12
C ASN A 118 4.68 -4.67 -21.76
N VAL A 119 5.73 -5.23 -21.15
CA VAL A 119 6.30 -4.74 -19.88
C VAL A 119 7.15 -3.50 -20.15
N ASP A 120 6.86 -2.40 -19.47
CA ASP A 120 7.66 -1.18 -19.50
C ASP A 120 7.64 -0.54 -18.10
N PRO A 121 8.67 -0.80 -17.26
CA PRO A 121 8.70 -0.35 -15.88
C PRO A 121 8.53 1.16 -15.70
N VAL A 122 9.06 1.95 -16.65
CA VAL A 122 9.03 3.42 -16.57
C VAL A 122 7.62 3.91 -16.86
N ARG A 123 7.03 3.47 -17.98
CA ARG A 123 5.65 3.81 -18.34
C ARG A 123 4.66 3.37 -17.26
N ASP A 124 4.85 2.18 -16.71
CA ASP A 124 3.97 1.61 -15.71
C ASP A 124 4.01 2.41 -14.40
N ALA A 125 5.20 2.90 -14.01
CA ALA A 125 5.36 3.81 -12.88
C ALA A 125 4.68 5.16 -13.13
N GLU A 126 4.90 5.74 -14.31
CA GLU A 126 4.32 7.02 -14.73
C GLU A 126 2.79 6.98 -14.80
N LEU A 127 2.19 5.84 -15.19
CA LEU A 127 0.74 5.68 -15.25
C LEU A 127 0.12 5.86 -13.86
N ILE A 128 0.64 5.16 -12.86
CA ILE A 128 0.13 5.27 -11.48
C ILE A 128 0.37 6.68 -10.94
N GLU A 129 1.56 7.24 -11.14
CA GLU A 129 1.88 8.61 -10.71
C GLU A 129 0.90 9.63 -11.32
N THR A 130 0.61 9.51 -12.61
CA THR A 130 -0.32 10.40 -13.32
C THR A 130 -1.72 10.35 -12.71
N GLU A 131 -2.23 9.17 -12.37
CA GLU A 131 -3.56 9.03 -11.75
C GLU A 131 -3.62 9.64 -10.34
N LEU A 132 -2.52 9.55 -9.57
CA LEU A 132 -2.40 10.23 -8.27
C LEU A 132 -2.38 11.75 -8.42
N LEU A 133 -1.60 12.27 -9.36
CA LEU A 133 -1.53 13.70 -9.67
C LEU A 133 -2.89 14.25 -10.12
N LEU A 134 -3.61 13.54 -10.98
CA LEU A 134 -4.96 13.93 -11.41
C LEU A 134 -5.95 13.96 -10.24
N ALA A 135 -5.87 12.99 -9.32
CA ALA A 135 -6.71 12.97 -8.13
C ALA A 135 -6.42 14.15 -7.18
N ASP A 136 -5.15 14.54 -7.05
CA ASP A 136 -4.74 15.71 -6.27
C ASP A 136 -5.16 17.01 -6.92
N LEU A 137 -5.01 17.16 -8.24
CA LEU A 137 -5.52 18.31 -9.00
C LEU A 137 -7.03 18.48 -8.80
N ALA A 138 -7.81 17.41 -8.96
CA ALA A 138 -9.25 17.46 -8.72
C ALA A 138 -9.60 17.86 -7.26
N THR A 139 -8.76 17.49 -6.29
CA THR A 139 -8.92 17.89 -4.89
C THR A 139 -8.59 19.37 -4.69
N LEU A 140 -7.52 19.86 -5.32
CA LEU A 140 -7.11 21.26 -5.28
C LEU A 140 -8.17 22.16 -5.93
N ASP A 141 -8.71 21.80 -7.09
CA ASP A 141 -9.76 22.57 -7.77
C ASP A 141 -11.02 22.73 -6.90
N ARG A 142 -11.45 21.63 -6.27
CA ARG A 142 -12.60 21.66 -5.34
C ARG A 142 -12.34 22.55 -4.13
N ARG A 143 -11.12 22.57 -3.60
CA ARG A 143 -10.72 23.44 -2.48
C ARG A 143 -10.66 24.90 -2.92
N LEU A 144 -10.05 25.18 -4.07
CA LEU A 144 -9.92 26.52 -4.64
C LEU A 144 -11.30 27.14 -4.87
N PHE A 145 -12.24 26.40 -5.46
CA PHE A 145 -13.62 26.86 -5.66
C PHE A 145 -14.30 27.26 -4.34
N LYS A 146 -14.16 26.44 -3.28
CA LYS A 146 -14.75 26.73 -1.96
C LYS A 146 -14.14 27.98 -1.32
N ILE A 147 -12.82 28.12 -1.36
CA ILE A 147 -12.11 29.28 -0.80
C ILE A 147 -12.49 30.55 -1.55
N THR A 148 -12.52 30.49 -2.89
CA THR A 148 -12.87 31.64 -3.74
C THR A 148 -14.31 32.10 -3.49
N LYS A 149 -15.24 31.17 -3.26
CA LYS A 149 -16.63 31.49 -2.91
C LYS A 149 -16.74 32.13 -1.52
N ALA A 150 -15.94 31.70 -0.55
CA ALA A 150 -15.95 32.22 0.82
C ALA A 150 -15.25 33.59 0.95
N ALA A 151 -14.36 33.93 0.02
CA ALA A 151 -13.65 35.21 -0.01
C ALA A 151 -14.42 36.34 -0.70
N LYS A 152 -15.53 36.03 -1.38
CA LYS A 152 -16.48 37.00 -1.92
C LYS A 152 -17.59 37.28 -0.93
#